data_AF-A0A162FXM5-F1
#
_entry.id   AF-A0A162FXM5-F1
#
_cell.length_a   1.000
_cell.length_b   1.000
_cell.length_c   1.000
_cell.angle_alpha   90.00
_cell.angle_beta   90.00
_cell.angle_gamma   90.00
#
_symmetry.space_group_name_H-M   'P 1'
#
loop_
_entity.id
_entity.type
_entity.pdbx_description
1 polymer ?
#
loop_
_entity_poly.entity_id
_entity_poly.type
_entity_poly.pdbx_seq_one_letter_code
_entity_poly.pdbx_strand_id
1 'polypeptide(L)' 'MKTNIERTEERRNRFNGESIMLTKEEAKRHDYIFLHEMTATLQDREMGHGMSPHWEHMRKQLDWFRKNNAKAYMVLLD' A
#
# COMPACT_ATOMS: atom_id res chain seq x y z
N MET A 1 -7.69 5.31 27.09
CA MET A 1 -8.70 4.68 26.23
C MET A 1 -7.99 3.84 25.19
N LYS A 2 -8.22 2.52 25.15
CA LYS A 2 -7.86 1.71 23.97
C LYS A 2 -8.93 2.00 22.92
N THR A 3 -8.61 2.81 21.92
CA THR A 3 -9.46 2.91 20.73
C THR A 3 -9.47 1.53 20.09
N ASN A 4 -10.60 0.81 20.14
CA ASN A 4 -10.79 -0.37 19.32
C ASN A 4 -10.77 0.12 17.87
N ILE A 5 -9.64 -0.02 17.18
CA ILE A 5 -9.53 0.35 15.77
C ILE A 5 -10.23 -0.75 14.98
N GLU A 6 -11.48 -0.52 14.63
CA GLU A 6 -12.29 -1.46 13.87
C GLU A 6 -11.74 -1.61 12.44
N ARG A 7 -11.80 -2.84 11.93
CA ARG A 7 -11.43 -3.18 10.55
C ARG A 7 -12.69 -3.28 9.71
N THR A 8 -12.99 -2.22 8.97
CA THR A 8 -14.22 -2.08 8.18
C THR A 8 -13.97 -2.10 6.68
N GLU A 9 -12.72 -1.99 6.25
CA GLU A 9 -12.37 -1.81 4.84
C GLU A 9 -11.87 -3.11 4.24
N GLU A 10 -12.66 -3.76 3.38
CA GLU A 10 -12.17 -4.91 2.62
C GLU A 10 -11.21 -4.43 1.52
N ARG A 11 -10.07 -5.10 1.38
CA ARG A 11 -9.19 -4.99 0.21
C ARG A 11 -8.90 -6.38 -0.35
N ARG A 12 -8.68 -6.44 -1.66
CA ARG A 12 -8.44 -7.67 -2.42
C ARG A 12 -7.14 -7.58 -3.17
N ASN A 13 -6.38 -8.67 -3.14
CA ASN A 13 -5.18 -8.83 -3.94
C ASN A 13 -5.55 -8.82 -5.43
N ARG A 14 -4.83 -8.00 -6.21
CA ARG A 14 -5.11 -7.77 -7.63
C ARG A 14 -4.80 -8.96 -8.54
N PHE A 15 -4.08 -9.97 -8.06
CA PHE A 15 -3.61 -11.10 -8.86
C PHE A 15 -4.30 -12.42 -8.52
N ASN A 16 -4.57 -12.69 -7.25
CA ASN A 16 -5.09 -13.99 -6.80
C ASN A 16 -6.50 -13.90 -6.17
N GLY A 17 -7.02 -12.70 -5.93
CA GLY A 17 -8.36 -12.47 -5.36
C GLY A 17 -8.49 -12.69 -3.85
N GLU A 18 -7.42 -13.05 -3.13
CA GLU A 18 -7.43 -13.11 -1.66
C GLU A 18 -7.81 -11.76 -1.05
N SER A 19 -8.49 -11.78 0.09
CA SER A 19 -8.97 -10.56 0.73
C SER A 19 -8.65 -10.49 2.21
N ILE A 20 -8.56 -9.27 2.73
CA ILE A 20 -8.39 -9.02 4.16
C ILE A 20 -9.11 -7.72 4.55
N MET A 21 -9.68 -7.71 5.76
CA MET A 21 -10.23 -6.52 6.36
C MET A 21 -9.11 -5.65 6.93
N LEU A 22 -9.18 -4.36 6.65
CA LEU A 22 -8.24 -3.34 7.09
C LEU A 22 -8.95 -2.27 7.92
N THR A 23 -8.19 -1.61 8.78
CA THR A 23 -8.62 -0.36 9.39
C THR A 23 -8.64 0.75 8.34
N LYS A 24 -9.30 1.87 8.61
CA LYS A 24 -9.29 3.04 7.71
C LYS A 24 -7.88 3.57 7.43
N GLU A 25 -6.97 3.53 8.41
CA GLU A 25 -5.57 3.93 8.20
C GLU A 25 -4.83 2.95 7.29
N GLU A 26 -4.95 1.65 7.56
CA GLU A 26 -4.34 0.59 6.74
C GLU A 26 -4.86 0.67 5.29
N ALA A 27 -6.17 0.82 5.09
CA ALA A 27 -6.76 0.96 3.76
C ALA A 27 -6.23 2.20 3.01
N LYS A 28 -6.13 3.35 3.69
CA LYS A 28 -5.55 4.57 3.09
C LYS A 28 -4.09 4.36 2.68
N ARG A 29 -3.29 3.69 3.51
CA ARG A 29 -1.88 3.39 3.19
C ARG A 29 -1.76 2.41 2.04
N HIS A 30 -2.63 1.40 1.99
CA HIS A 30 -2.73 0.46 0.88
C HIS A 30 -3.00 1.20 -0.43
N ASP A 31 -3.99 2.10 -0.43
CA ASP A 31 -4.36 2.85 -1.62
C ASP A 31 -3.22 3.82 -2.06
N TYR A 32 -2.45 4.35 -1.10
CA TYR A 32 -1.26 5.16 -1.39
C TYR A 32 -0.12 4.40 -2.07
N ILE A 33 0.02 3.09 -1.86
CA ILE A 33 1.03 2.28 -2.56
C ILE A 33 0.78 2.37 -4.07
N PHE A 34 -0.45 2.11 -4.51
CA PHE A 34 -0.82 2.10 -5.92
C PHE A 34 -0.85 3.51 -6.52
N LEU A 35 -1.30 4.51 -5.75
CA LEU A 35 -1.24 5.90 -6.19
C LEU A 35 0.20 6.34 -6.46
N HIS A 36 1.14 6.01 -5.56
CA HIS A 36 2.54 6.35 -5.75
C HIS A 36 3.21 5.52 -6.85
N GLU A 37 2.91 4.23 -6.97
CA GLU A 37 3.36 3.38 -8.09
C GLU A 37 2.95 3.98 -9.45
N MET A 38 1.67 4.35 -9.59
CA MET A 38 1.14 4.93 -10.82
C MET A 38 1.79 6.28 -11.12
N THR A 39 1.86 7.19 -10.15
CA THR A 39 2.46 8.51 -10.36
C THR A 39 3.95 8.40 -10.67
N ALA A 40 4.67 7.49 -10.02
CA ALA A 40 6.07 7.24 -10.32
C ALA A 40 6.28 6.75 -11.75
N THR A 41 5.46 5.79 -12.19
CA THR A 41 5.49 5.25 -13.54
C THR A 41 5.21 6.32 -14.60
N LEU A 42 4.31 7.26 -14.32
CA LEU A 42 4.03 8.38 -15.22
C LEU A 42 5.23 9.35 -15.30
N GLN A 43 5.80 9.71 -14.16
CA GLN A 43 6.95 10.61 -14.06
C GLN A 43 8.23 10.05 -14.68
N ASP A 44 8.46 8.75 -14.55
CA ASP A 44 9.61 8.07 -15.14
C ASP A 44 9.63 8.16 -16.68
N ARG A 45 8.47 8.40 -17.32
CA ARG A 45 8.39 8.65 -18.78
C ARG A 45 9.09 9.94 -19.20
N GLU A 46 9.19 10.90 -18.29
CA GLU A 46 9.82 12.21 -18.53
C GLU A 46 11.24 12.27 -17.97
N MET A 47 11.47 11.66 -16.79
CA MET A 47 12.72 11.79 -16.02
C MET A 47 13.68 10.62 -16.19
N GLY A 48 13.24 9.50 -16.78
CA GLY A 48 13.98 8.24 -16.82
C GLY A 48 13.53 7.27 -15.72
N HIS A 49 13.76 5.97 -15.96
CA HIS A 49 13.25 4.90 -15.11
C HIS A 49 13.83 4.94 -13.70
N GLY A 50 12.97 4.83 -12.68
CA GLY A 50 13.33 4.82 -11.27
C GLY A 50 13.65 6.20 -10.67
N MET A 51 13.54 7.28 -11.44
CA MET A 51 13.95 8.61 -11.02
C MET A 51 12.87 9.34 -10.21
N SER A 52 11.61 8.92 -10.31
CA SER A 52 10.53 9.56 -9.55
C SER A 52 10.70 9.40 -8.02
N PRO A 53 10.56 10.48 -7.23
CA PRO A 53 10.57 10.41 -5.76
C PRO A 53 9.37 9.62 -5.21
N HIS A 54 8.32 9.40 -5.99
CA HIS A 54 7.17 8.59 -5.57
C HIS A 54 7.51 7.13 -5.32
N TRP A 55 8.58 6.61 -5.92
CA TRP A 55 9.09 5.28 -5.60
C TRP A 55 9.52 5.17 -4.13
N GLU A 56 10.11 6.20 -3.55
CA GLU A 56 10.48 6.22 -2.13
C GLU A 56 9.24 6.26 -1.24
N HIS A 57 8.22 7.04 -1.61
CA HIS A 57 6.96 7.10 -0.86
C HIS A 57 6.19 5.78 -0.90
N MET A 58 6.17 5.10 -2.05
CA MET A 58 5.59 3.77 -2.22
C MET A 58 6.29 2.75 -1.31
N ARG A 59 7.64 2.71 -1.34
CA ARG A 59 8.45 1.83 -0.46
C ARG A 59 8.21 2.09 1.03
N LYS A 60 8.07 3.35 1.45
CA LYS A 60 7.75 3.71 2.84
C LYS A 60 6.42 3.10 3.30
N GLN A 61 5.41 3.03 2.44
CA GLN A 61 4.15 2.38 2.81
C GLN A 61 4.29 0.86 2.88
N LEU A 62 5.03 0.23 1.96
CA LEU A 62 5.33 -1.20 2.03
C LEU A 62 6.07 -1.56 3.33
N ASP A 63 7.09 -0.79 3.70
CA ASP A 63 7.84 -0.99 4.94
C ASP A 63 6.97 -0.79 6.19
N TRP A 64 6.02 0.14 6.13
CA TRP A 64 5.07 0.32 7.21
C TRP A 64 4.20 -0.92 7.39
N PHE A 65 3.70 -1.52 6.30
CA PHE A 65 2.92 -2.76 6.36
C PHE A 65 3.74 -3.93 6.91
N ARG A 66 4.99 -4.11 6.46
CA ARG A 66 5.88 -5.16 7.00
C ARG A 66 6.04 -5.07 8.51
N LYS A 67 6.03 -3.86 9.09
CA LYS A 67 6.22 -3.63 10.54
C LYS A 67 4.92 -3.65 11.35
N ASN A 68 3.82 -3.14 10.80
CA ASN A 68 2.58 -2.89 11.56
C ASN A 68 1.48 -3.92 11.26
N ASN A 69 1.47 -4.50 10.06
CA ASN A 69 0.51 -5.52 9.67
C ASN A 69 1.11 -6.44 8.59
N ALA A 70 2.04 -7.29 9.02
CA ALA A 70 2.71 -8.24 8.13
C ALA A 70 1.74 -9.21 7.45
N LYS A 71 0.60 -9.51 8.07
CA LYS A 71 -0.44 -10.34 7.44
C LYS A 71 -1.03 -9.65 6.21
N ALA A 72 -1.42 -8.38 6.32
CA ALA A 72 -1.92 -7.62 5.18
C ALA A 72 -0.85 -7.45 4.09
N TYR A 73 0.43 -7.31 4.48
CA TYR A 73 1.53 -7.33 3.52
C TYR A 73 1.54 -8.62 2.69
N MET A 74 1.58 -9.79 3.35
CA MET A 74 1.66 -11.08 2.64
C MET A 74 0.41 -11.39 1.80
N VAL A 75 -0.78 -10.96 2.24
CA VAL A 75 -2.03 -11.23 1.53
C VAL A 75 -2.22 -10.29 0.33
N LEU A 76 -1.87 -9.01 0.46
CA LEU A 76 -2.23 -7.99 -0.53
C LEU A 76 -1.06 -7.49 -1.39
N LEU A 77 0.18 -7.56 -0.90
CA LEU A 77 1.31 -6.75 -1.39
C LEU A 77 2.59 -7.54 -1.70
N ASP A 78 2.64 -8.83 -1.35
CA ASP A 78 3.72 -9.77 -1.74
C ASP A 78 3.47 -10.31 -3.15
#